data_AF-A0A0P9T5R3-F1
#
_entry.id   AF-A0A0P9T5R3-F1
#
_cell.length_a   1.000
_cell.length_b   1.000
_cell.length_c   1.000
_cell.angle_alpha   90.00
_cell.angle_beta   90.00
_cell.angle_gamma   90.00
#
_symmetry.space_group_name_H-M   'P 1'
#
loop_
_entity.id
_entity.type
_entity.pdbx_description
1 polymer ?
#
loop_
_entity_poly.entity_id
_entity_poly.type
_entity_poly.pdbx_seq_one_letter_code
_entity_poly.pdbx_strand_id
1 'polypeptide(L)'
;FYGWPYSYYGQHVDERVKPQNPALVAKAIAPDYAVGPHTASLGLVFADGKTLAAPFNEGLFIGQHGSWNRKPHSGYKVVFIPFSGGKPNGTPVDVLTGFLNKDEKAMGRPVGVVNDQRGGLLVADDVGNKIWRVTSAKAAQ
;
A
#
# COMPACT_ATOMS: atom_id res chain seq x y z
N PHE A 1 -19.26 -5.40 9.64
CA PHE A 1 -19.67 -4.17 8.95
C PHE A 1 -18.50 -3.21 8.98
N TYR A 2 -18.17 -2.55 7.86
CA TYR A 2 -16.95 -1.73 7.72
C TYR A 2 -17.23 -0.23 7.60
N GLY A 3 -18.37 0.21 8.13
CA GLY A 3 -18.65 1.62 8.39
C GLY A 3 -19.61 2.30 7.41
N TRP A 4 -19.46 2.12 6.09
CA TRP A 4 -20.25 2.83 5.07
C TRP A 4 -21.72 2.35 4.98
N PRO A 5 -22.79 3.20 4.92
CA PRO A 5 -23.03 4.63 5.13
C PRO A 5 -22.27 5.47 6.14
N TYR A 6 -22.36 4.96 7.35
CA TYR A 6 -22.69 5.76 8.52
C TYR A 6 -21.47 6.18 9.31
N SER A 7 -20.32 5.61 8.97
CA SER A 7 -19.06 5.84 9.65
C SER A 7 -17.86 5.53 8.75
N TYR A 8 -16.73 6.12 9.09
CA TYR A 8 -15.44 5.83 8.48
C TYR A 8 -14.48 5.34 9.56
N TYR A 9 -13.51 4.52 9.16
CA TYR A 9 -12.41 4.08 10.03
C TYR A 9 -12.88 3.44 11.37
N GLY A 10 -13.89 2.56 11.31
CA GLY A 10 -14.53 2.03 12.51
C GLY A 10 -15.68 2.94 12.94
N GLN A 11 -15.71 3.33 14.21
CA GLN A 11 -16.89 3.97 14.83
C GLN A 11 -16.95 5.51 14.67
N HIS A 12 -16.19 6.11 13.75
CA HIS A 12 -16.27 7.57 13.52
C HIS A 12 -17.48 7.89 12.65
N VAL A 13 -18.48 8.57 13.20
CA VAL A 13 -19.72 8.92 12.51
C VAL A 13 -19.46 9.77 11.26
N ASP A 14 -20.10 9.42 10.14
CA ASP A 14 -20.18 10.29 8.97
C ASP A 14 -21.43 11.17 9.07
N GLU A 15 -21.26 12.40 9.54
CA GLU A 15 -22.35 13.34 9.80
C GLU A 15 -23.12 13.77 8.54
N ARG A 16 -22.53 13.56 7.35
CA ARG A 16 -23.13 13.92 6.05
C ARG A 16 -24.31 13.02 5.68
N VAL A 17 -24.35 11.80 6.21
CA VAL A 17 -25.38 10.81 5.89
C VAL A 17 -26.63 11.03 6.74
N LYS A 18 -27.81 11.06 6.10
CA LYS A 18 -29.11 11.15 6.78
C LYS A 18 -30.11 10.19 6.12
N PRO A 19 -30.93 9.46 6.90
CA PRO A 19 -30.90 9.36 8.36
C PRO A 19 -29.66 8.60 8.87
N GLN A 20 -29.30 8.81 10.14
CA GLN A 20 -28.18 8.12 10.79
C GLN A 20 -28.57 6.71 11.26
N ASN A 21 -27.58 5.84 11.48
CA ASN A 21 -27.78 4.51 12.07
C ASN A 21 -26.73 4.20 13.14
N PRO A 22 -26.93 4.64 14.40
CA PRO A 22 -25.96 4.47 15.48
C PRO A 22 -25.65 2.99 15.80
N ALA A 23 -26.64 2.10 15.64
CA ALA A 23 -26.45 0.67 15.88
C ALA A 23 -25.49 0.02 14.87
N LEU A 24 -25.47 0.49 13.62
CA LEU A 24 -24.48 0.06 12.62
C LEU A 24 -23.11 0.68 12.89
N VAL A 25 -23.05 1.96 13.27
CA VAL A 25 -21.78 2.62 13.66
C VAL A 25 -21.10 1.87 14.80
N ALA A 26 -21.83 1.50 15.85
CA ALA A 26 -21.29 0.77 17.00
C ALA A 26 -20.73 -0.62 16.66
N LYS A 27 -21.11 -1.20 15.51
CA LYS A 27 -20.62 -2.51 15.02
C LYS A 27 -19.56 -2.36 13.92
N ALA A 28 -19.16 -1.13 13.59
CA ALA A 28 -18.17 -0.89 12.55
C ALA A 28 -16.76 -1.31 13.02
N ILE A 29 -16.09 -2.08 12.17
CA ILE A 29 -14.75 -2.61 12.41
C ILE A 29 -13.72 -1.67 11.80
N ALA A 30 -12.73 -1.24 12.58
CA ALA A 30 -11.60 -0.47 12.09
C ALA A 30 -10.64 -1.36 11.29
N PRO A 31 -9.93 -0.83 10.27
CA PRO A 31 -8.94 -1.60 9.54
C PRO A 31 -7.78 -2.02 10.45
N ASP A 32 -7.20 -3.20 10.18
CA ASP A 32 -6.04 -3.71 10.94
C ASP A 32 -4.77 -2.88 10.74
N TYR A 33 -4.70 -2.11 9.65
CA TYR A 33 -3.55 -1.26 9.33
C TYR A 33 -3.94 -0.07 8.46
N ALA A 34 -3.33 1.09 8.72
CA ALA A 34 -3.48 2.29 7.91
C ALA A 34 -2.23 2.56 7.08
N VAL A 35 -2.41 2.74 5.78
CA VAL A 35 -1.32 3.11 4.84
C VAL A 35 -1.22 4.61 4.60
N GLY A 36 -1.97 5.40 5.35
CA GLY A 36 -2.04 6.86 5.22
C GLY A 36 -3.05 7.34 4.17
N PRO A 37 -3.44 8.62 4.24
CA PRO A 37 -4.47 9.19 3.38
C PRO A 37 -3.94 9.47 1.96
N HIS A 38 -4.82 9.31 0.97
CA HIS A 38 -4.58 9.63 -0.46
C HIS A 38 -3.41 8.88 -1.14
N THR A 39 -2.85 7.83 -0.55
CA THR A 39 -1.75 7.05 -1.17
C THR A 39 -2.17 6.30 -2.44
N ALA A 40 -3.47 6.07 -2.63
CA ALA A 40 -4.04 5.32 -3.75
C ALA A 40 -3.37 3.95 -3.90
N SER A 41 -3.52 3.09 -2.89
CA SER A 41 -3.07 1.70 -2.95
C SER A 41 -3.95 0.89 -3.91
N LEU A 42 -3.39 0.49 -5.05
CA LEU A 42 -4.15 -0.15 -6.14
C LEU A 42 -3.83 -1.64 -6.34
N GLY A 43 -2.71 -2.12 -5.80
CA GLY A 43 -2.30 -3.53 -5.88
C GLY A 43 -1.56 -3.97 -4.64
N LEU A 44 -1.74 -5.23 -4.27
CA LEU A 44 -1.06 -5.85 -3.13
C LEU A 44 -0.73 -7.32 -3.41
N VAL A 45 0.33 -7.82 -2.79
CA VAL A 45 0.69 -9.24 -2.80
C VAL A 45 1.40 -9.61 -1.51
N PHE A 46 1.01 -10.72 -0.88
CA PHE A 46 1.74 -11.25 0.28
C PHE A 46 3.12 -11.74 -0.17
N ALA A 47 4.12 -11.55 0.68
CA ALA A 47 5.40 -12.21 0.49
C ALA A 47 5.24 -13.73 0.50
N ASP A 48 5.97 -14.41 -0.37
CA ASP A 48 5.97 -15.87 -0.50
C ASP A 48 7.19 -16.53 0.18
N GLY A 49 7.93 -15.77 0.99
CA GLY A 49 9.17 -16.17 1.65
C GLY A 49 10.39 -16.28 0.72
N LYS A 50 10.23 -16.04 -0.58
CA LYS A 50 11.29 -16.18 -1.60
C LYS A 50 11.53 -14.87 -2.37
N THR A 51 10.49 -14.05 -2.50
CA THR A 51 10.51 -12.78 -3.21
C THR A 51 11.18 -11.72 -2.36
N LEU A 52 12.36 -11.30 -2.83
CA LEU A 52 13.31 -10.47 -2.09
C LEU A 52 13.78 -11.18 -0.80
N ALA A 53 15.09 -11.20 -0.56
CA ALA A 53 15.65 -11.75 0.66
C ALA A 53 15.17 -10.98 1.92
N ALA A 54 15.60 -11.43 3.11
CA ALA A 54 15.31 -10.74 4.35
C ALA A 54 15.63 -9.23 4.24
N PRO A 55 14.75 -8.34 4.74
CA PRO A 55 13.64 -8.60 5.69
C PRO A 55 12.26 -8.87 5.04
N PHE A 56 12.17 -9.18 3.75
CA PHE A 56 10.91 -9.22 3.02
C PHE A 56 10.18 -10.59 3.05
N ASN A 57 10.55 -11.48 3.97
CA ASN A 57 10.10 -12.87 3.97
C ASN A 57 8.63 -13.06 4.39
N GLU A 58 8.14 -12.25 5.33
CA GLU A 58 6.79 -12.34 5.89
C GLU A 58 6.16 -10.94 5.95
N GLY A 59 5.21 -10.67 5.05
CA GLY A 59 4.57 -9.36 4.98
C GLY A 59 3.77 -9.15 3.71
N LEU A 60 3.49 -7.88 3.42
CA LEU A 60 2.62 -7.47 2.32
C LEU A 60 3.29 -6.36 1.50
N PHE A 61 3.49 -6.60 0.21
CA PHE A 61 3.89 -5.55 -0.73
C PHE A 61 2.65 -4.81 -1.22
N ILE A 62 2.75 -3.49 -1.33
CA ILE A 62 1.64 -2.62 -1.78
C ILE A 62 2.16 -1.59 -2.78
N GLY A 63 1.57 -1.55 -3.97
CA GLY A 63 1.76 -0.47 -4.95
C GLY A 63 0.90 0.75 -4.60
N GLN A 64 1.54 1.89 -4.33
CA GLN A 64 0.88 3.17 -4.04
C GLN A 64 0.99 4.11 -5.24
N HIS A 65 -0.12 4.29 -5.94
CA HIS A 65 -0.24 5.04 -7.20
C HIS A 65 -0.03 6.55 -7.02
N GLY A 66 -0.29 7.05 -5.82
CA GLY A 66 -0.02 8.43 -5.45
C GLY A 66 -1.21 9.38 -5.52
N SER A 67 -1.17 10.41 -4.68
CA SER A 67 -2.23 11.39 -4.48
C SER A 67 -2.26 12.45 -5.57
N TRP A 68 -3.44 12.70 -6.13
CA TRP A 68 -3.68 13.88 -6.99
C TRP A 68 -4.26 15.08 -6.21
N ASN A 69 -4.93 14.84 -5.08
CA ASN A 69 -5.65 15.86 -4.30
C ASN A 69 -5.11 16.02 -2.87
N ARG A 70 -3.80 16.14 -2.71
CA ARG A 70 -3.16 16.33 -1.40
C ARG A 70 -1.87 17.13 -1.54
N LYS A 71 -1.60 18.03 -0.58
CA LYS A 71 -0.29 18.67 -0.40
C LYS A 71 0.20 18.49 1.06
N PRO A 72 1.44 18.04 1.29
CA PRO A 72 2.36 17.48 0.28
C PRO A 72 1.80 16.20 -0.36
N HIS A 73 2.33 15.78 -1.50
CA HIS A 73 1.89 14.53 -2.14
C HIS A 73 2.14 13.29 -1.24
N SER A 74 1.43 12.20 -1.48
CA SER A 74 1.55 10.92 -0.75
C SER A 74 1.49 9.75 -1.72
N GLY A 75 2.12 8.62 -1.40
CA GLY A 75 2.24 7.47 -2.30
C GLY A 75 3.44 7.61 -3.25
N TYR A 76 3.25 7.27 -4.53
CA TYR A 76 4.31 7.24 -5.55
C TYR A 76 5.47 6.31 -5.19
N LYS A 77 5.13 5.10 -4.72
CA LYS A 77 6.10 4.11 -4.25
C LYS A 77 5.50 2.72 -4.15
N VAL A 78 6.36 1.73 -4.01
CA VAL A 78 6.00 0.41 -3.47
C VAL A 78 6.51 0.33 -2.05
N VAL A 79 5.66 -0.10 -1.14
CA VAL A 79 6.00 -0.34 0.27
C VAL A 79 5.85 -1.80 0.63
N PHE A 80 6.54 -2.22 1.68
CA PHE A 80 6.36 -3.49 2.35
C PHE A 80 5.90 -3.26 3.79
N ILE A 81 4.83 -3.93 4.20
CA ILE A 81 4.38 -3.94 5.59
C ILE A 81 4.83 -5.27 6.19
N PRO A 82 5.71 -5.28 7.21
CA PRO A 82 6.14 -6.52 7.85
C PRO A 82 4.98 -7.16 8.60
N PHE A 83 4.93 -8.50 8.62
CA PHE A 83 3.95 -9.27 9.36
C PHE A 83 4.62 -10.15 10.41
N SER A 84 3.88 -10.48 11.46
CA SER A 84 4.24 -11.50 12.43
C SER A 84 2.96 -12.14 12.98
N GLY A 85 2.89 -13.47 12.94
CA GLY A 85 1.73 -14.21 13.44
C GLY A 85 0.44 -13.90 12.67
N GLY A 86 0.56 -13.66 11.37
CA GLY A 86 -0.58 -13.34 10.49
C GLY A 86 -1.13 -11.92 10.65
N LYS A 87 -0.44 -11.05 11.40
CA LYS A 87 -0.84 -9.65 11.60
C LYS A 87 0.25 -8.68 11.16
N PRO A 88 -0.10 -7.50 10.64
CA PRO A 88 0.85 -6.41 10.43
C PRO A 88 1.62 -6.10 11.72
N ASN A 89 2.95 -6.01 11.64
CA ASN A 89 3.82 -5.73 12.77
C ASN A 89 4.97 -4.81 12.34
N GLY A 90 4.81 -3.50 12.55
CA GLY A 90 5.84 -2.51 12.29
C GLY A 90 5.42 -1.43 11.29
N THR A 91 6.36 -0.55 10.97
CA THR A 91 6.17 0.55 10.02
C THR A 91 6.37 0.08 8.58
N PRO A 92 5.74 0.75 7.58
CA PRO A 92 6.00 0.42 6.19
C PRO A 92 7.46 0.69 5.83
N VAL A 93 8.04 -0.19 5.02
CA VAL A 93 9.39 -0.07 4.46
C VAL A 93 9.28 0.26 2.98
N ASP A 94 9.99 1.29 2.53
CA ASP A 94 10.04 1.65 1.12
C ASP A 94 10.84 0.59 0.33
N VAL A 95 10.23 0.03 -0.73
CA VAL A 95 10.84 -1.01 -1.58
C VAL A 95 11.27 -0.44 -2.92
N LEU A 96 10.42 0.40 -3.53
CA LEU A 96 10.71 1.06 -4.80
C LEU A 96 10.16 2.48 -4.77
N THR A 97 11.04 3.47 -4.94
CA THR A 97 10.72 4.90 -4.86
C THR A 97 11.28 5.65 -6.08
N GLY A 98 11.18 6.98 -6.10
CA GLY A 98 11.67 7.82 -7.21
C GLY A 98 10.63 8.08 -8.30
N PHE A 99 9.37 7.68 -8.07
CA PHE A 99 8.26 7.92 -8.99
C PHE A 99 7.71 9.35 -8.93
N LEU A 100 8.09 10.15 -7.93
CA LEU A 100 7.81 11.57 -7.85
C LEU A 100 9.14 12.32 -7.83
N ASN A 101 9.33 13.25 -8.76
CA ASN A 101 10.57 14.03 -8.83
C ASN A 101 10.55 15.24 -7.87
N LYS A 102 11.67 15.96 -7.81
CA LYS A 102 11.83 17.16 -6.96
C LYS A 102 10.88 18.31 -7.28
N ASP A 103 10.30 18.33 -8.49
CA ASP A 103 9.36 19.35 -8.96
C ASP A 103 7.90 18.87 -8.77
N GLU A 104 7.69 17.83 -7.94
CA GLU A 104 6.41 17.17 -7.66
C GLU A 104 5.71 16.60 -8.92
N LYS A 105 6.47 16.29 -9.98
CA LYS A 105 5.93 15.63 -11.18
C LYS A 105 6.06 14.12 -11.06
N ALA A 106 4.97 13.43 -11.37
CA ALA A 106 4.94 11.97 -11.43
C ALA A 106 5.75 11.49 -12.65
N MET A 107 6.81 10.74 -12.39
CA MET A 107 7.65 10.06 -13.38
C MET A 107 7.19 8.62 -13.63
N GLY A 108 6.38 8.09 -12.73
CA GLY A 108 5.64 6.85 -12.85
C GLY A 108 4.63 6.73 -11.72
N ARG A 109 3.77 5.73 -11.75
CA ARG A 109 2.75 5.50 -10.72
C ARG A 109 2.51 3.99 -10.55
N PRO A 110 2.98 3.38 -9.45
CA PRO A 110 2.80 1.96 -9.19
C PRO A 110 1.33 1.55 -9.09
N VAL A 111 0.95 0.45 -9.77
CA VAL A 111 -0.40 -0.13 -9.74
C VAL A 111 -0.36 -1.54 -9.16
N GLY A 112 -0.21 -2.56 -10.02
CA GLY A 112 -0.17 -3.96 -9.63
C GLY A 112 1.23 -4.39 -9.17
N VAL A 113 1.29 -5.25 -8.16
CA VAL A 113 2.52 -5.88 -7.68
C VAL A 113 2.32 -7.39 -7.61
N VAL A 114 3.29 -8.18 -8.08
CA VAL A 114 3.25 -9.65 -8.02
C VAL A 114 4.63 -10.24 -7.79
N ASN A 115 4.69 -11.32 -7.01
CA ASN A 115 5.88 -12.16 -6.87
C ASN A 115 6.18 -12.85 -8.21
N ASP A 116 7.44 -12.85 -8.65
CA ASP A 116 7.86 -13.63 -9.81
C ASP A 116 8.41 -15.01 -9.42
N GLN A 117 8.55 -15.90 -10.40
CA GLN A 117 9.05 -17.27 -10.18
C GLN A 117 10.56 -17.37 -9.92
N ARG A 118 11.27 -16.25 -9.96
CA ARG A 118 12.72 -16.11 -9.87
C ARG A 118 13.14 -15.28 -8.63
N GLY A 119 12.24 -15.08 -7.66
CA GLY A 119 12.50 -14.37 -6.41
C GLY A 119 12.54 -12.84 -6.50
N GLY A 120 12.06 -12.26 -7.59
CA GLY A 120 11.88 -10.82 -7.77
C GLY A 120 10.43 -10.38 -7.61
N LEU A 121 10.22 -9.08 -7.40
CA LEU A 121 8.90 -8.44 -7.36
C LEU A 121 8.67 -7.69 -8.68
N LEU A 122 7.60 -8.03 -9.40
CA LEU A 122 7.15 -7.27 -10.56
C LEU A 122 6.22 -6.15 -10.13
N VAL A 123 6.42 -4.96 -10.69
CA VAL A 123 5.62 -3.76 -10.40
C VAL A 123 5.18 -3.14 -11.72
N ALA A 124 3.88 -3.01 -11.92
CA ALA A 124 3.32 -2.28 -13.04
C ALA A 124 3.32 -0.77 -12.76
N ASP A 125 3.81 0.01 -13.71
CA ASP A 125 3.85 1.47 -13.69
C ASP A 125 3.16 2.01 -14.95
N ASP A 126 1.96 2.56 -14.77
CA ASP A 126 1.09 2.96 -15.88
C ASP A 126 1.55 4.28 -16.54
N VAL A 127 1.95 5.29 -15.74
CA VAL A 127 2.47 6.56 -16.25
C VAL A 127 3.84 6.39 -16.91
N GLY A 128 4.72 5.58 -16.34
CA GLY A 128 6.03 5.30 -16.93
C GLY A 128 5.96 4.32 -18.11
N ASN A 129 4.83 3.64 -18.31
CA ASN A 129 4.62 2.55 -19.26
C ASN A 129 5.71 1.47 -19.14
N LYS A 130 5.93 0.97 -17.92
CA LYS A 130 7.00 0.02 -17.59
C LYS A 130 6.50 -1.08 -16.67
N ILE A 131 7.13 -2.24 -16.79
CA ILE A 131 7.14 -3.26 -15.74
C ILE A 131 8.52 -3.25 -15.11
N TRP A 132 8.59 -2.90 -13.83
CA TRP A 132 9.81 -2.98 -13.04
C TRP A 132 9.94 -4.39 -12.48
N ARG A 133 11.17 -4.94 -12.50
CA ARG A 133 11.51 -6.17 -11.79
C ARG A 133 12.51 -5.82 -10.68
N VAL A 134 12.03 -5.77 -9.45
CA VAL A 134 12.86 -5.51 -8.27
C VAL A 134 13.50 -6.82 -7.83
N THR A 135 14.79 -6.80 -7.55
CA THR A 135 15.55 -7.96 -7.08
C THR A 135 16.44 -7.58 -5.92
N SER A 136 16.74 -8.53 -5.03
CA SER A 136 17.83 -8.35 -4.07
C SER A 136 19.15 -8.07 -4.80
N ALA A 137 19.92 -7.12 -4.28
CA ALA A 137 21.28 -6.94 -4.73
C ALA A 137 22.04 -8.25 -4.54
N LYS A 138 22.86 -8.63 -5.52
CA LYS A 138 23.84 -9.71 -5.28
C LYS A 138 24.73 -9.24 -4.13
N ALA A 139 24.93 -10.08 -3.12
CA ALA A 139 26.01 -9.85 -2.17
C ALA A 139 27.29 -9.61 -2.98
N ALA A 140 27.98 -8.50 -2.72
CA ALA A 140 29.32 -8.31 -3.26
C ALA A 140 30.17 -9.52 -2.80
N GLN A 141 30.79 -10.19 -3.76
CA GLN A 141 31.78 -11.24 -3.49
C GLN A 141 33.04 -10.63 -2.87
#